data_AF-A0A160HS74-F1
#
_entry.id   AF-A0A160HS74-F1
#
_cell.length_a   1.000
_cell.length_b   1.000
_cell.length_c   1.000
_cell.angle_alpha   90.00
_cell.angle_beta   90.00
_cell.angle_gamma   90.00
#
_symmetry.space_group_name_H-M   'P 1'
#
loop_
_entity.id
_entity.type
_entity.pdbx_description
1 polymer ?
#
loop_
_entity_poly.entity_id
_entity_poly.type
_entity_poly.pdbx_seq_one_letter_code
_entity_poly.pdbx_strand_id
1 'polypeptide(L)'
;PLQVVCMDYPRPELESTVSYLEAAYISSSFRSSPRPDKPLKVVIAGAGLAGLSTAKYLADAGHKPILLEARDVLGGKVAAWQDDDGDWYETGLHIFFGAYPNVQNLFGELGINDRLQRKEHSMIFAMPNKPGEFSRFDFLDILPAPLNGIWAILKNNEMLTWPEKVKFAIGLLPAMIGGQAYVEAQDGLTVKDWMRKQGVPDRVTTEVFIAMSKALNFINPDELSMQCILIALNRFLQEKHGSKMAFLDGNPPERLCLPIVNHIQSLGGEVRLNS
;
A
#
# COMPACT_ATOMS: atom_id res chain seq x y z
N PRO A 1 -24.88 -5.25 -17.63
CA PRO A 1 -24.04 -4.05 -17.35
C PRO A 1 -23.33 -4.16 -16.00
N LEU A 2 -22.05 -3.79 -15.94
CA LEU A 2 -21.32 -3.69 -14.68
C LEU A 2 -21.99 -2.61 -13.80
N GLN A 3 -22.40 -2.98 -12.59
CA GLN A 3 -22.93 -2.04 -11.62
C GLN A 3 -21.81 -1.71 -10.62
N VAL A 4 -21.36 -0.46 -10.60
CA VAL A 4 -20.41 0.03 -9.60
C VAL A 4 -21.22 0.60 -8.45
N VAL A 5 -21.03 0.07 -7.25
CA VAL A 5 -21.69 0.51 -6.03
C VAL A 5 -20.68 1.16 -5.10
N CYS A 6 -21.01 2.35 -4.59
CA CYS A 6 -20.22 3.00 -3.56
C CYS A 6 -20.63 2.39 -2.20
N MET A 7 -19.97 1.31 -1.81
CA MET A 7 -20.19 0.67 -0.51
C MET A 7 -18.89 0.16 0.10
N ASP A 8 -18.90 0.06 1.42
CA ASP A 8 -17.79 -0.49 2.20
C ASP A 8 -18.03 -1.98 2.50
N TYR A 9 -16.93 -2.73 2.54
CA TYR A 9 -16.92 -4.15 2.83
C TYR A 9 -16.34 -4.41 4.23
N PRO A 10 -16.68 -5.54 4.87
CA PRO A 10 -16.14 -5.88 6.18
C PRO A 10 -14.61 -5.91 6.19
N ARG A 11 -14.04 -5.51 7.33
CA ARG A 11 -12.61 -5.63 7.59
C ARG A 11 -12.18 -7.10 7.43
N PRO A 12 -11.18 -7.38 6.58
CA PRO A 12 -10.61 -8.73 6.50
C PRO A 12 -9.86 -9.08 7.80
N GLU A 13 -9.85 -10.36 8.17
CA GLU A 13 -8.92 -10.87 9.18
C GLU A 13 -7.49 -10.77 8.63
N LEU A 14 -6.69 -9.88 9.22
CA LEU A 14 -5.28 -9.63 8.85
C LEU A 14 -4.33 -9.97 10.00
N GLU A 15 -4.85 -10.01 11.22
CA GLU A 15 -4.12 -10.10 12.48
C GLU A 15 -3.43 -11.46 12.67
N SER A 16 -3.88 -12.48 11.94
CA SER A 16 -3.33 -13.84 11.95
C SER A 16 -2.20 -14.04 10.94
N THR A 17 -1.90 -13.05 10.09
CA THR A 17 -0.83 -13.17 9.09
C THR A 17 0.55 -13.01 9.73
N VAL A 18 1.54 -13.75 9.22
CA VAL A 18 2.92 -13.72 9.77
C VAL A 18 3.52 -12.32 9.69
N SER A 19 3.32 -11.63 8.57
CA SER A 19 3.78 -10.25 8.35
C SER A 19 3.17 -9.25 9.34
N TYR A 20 1.88 -9.39 9.65
CA TYR A 20 1.21 -8.57 10.65
C TYR A 20 1.78 -8.81 12.04
N LEU A 21 1.95 -10.08 12.44
CA LEU A 21 2.47 -10.47 13.75
C LEU A 21 3.91 -10.00 13.94
N GLU A 22 4.76 -10.10 12.90
CA GLU A 22 6.13 -9.60 12.95
C GLU A 22 6.17 -8.08 13.14
N ALA A 23 5.38 -7.33 12.36
CA ALA A 23 5.27 -5.88 12.52
C ALA A 23 4.72 -5.48 13.90
N ALA A 24 3.73 -6.22 14.41
CA ALA A 24 3.16 -6.01 15.74
C ALA A 24 4.20 -6.25 16.84
N TYR A 25 5.02 -7.30 16.69
CA TYR A 25 6.10 -7.59 17.63
C TYR A 25 7.12 -6.45 17.65
N ILE A 26 7.60 -6.02 16.48
CA ILE A 26 8.56 -4.92 16.36
C ILE A 26 7.98 -3.63 16.95
N SER A 27 6.75 -3.27 16.62
CA SER A 27 6.12 -2.04 17.11
C SER A 27 5.86 -2.08 18.62
N SER A 28 5.50 -3.25 19.16
CA SER A 28 5.32 -3.45 20.61
C SER A 28 6.62 -3.34 21.40
N SER A 29 7.76 -3.67 20.78
CA SER A 29 9.08 -3.60 21.41
C SER A 29 9.42 -2.18 21.88
N PHE A 30 8.97 -1.15 21.18
CA PHE A 30 9.16 0.25 21.61
C PHE A 30 8.39 0.53 22.91
N ARG A 31 7.16 0.03 23.05
CA ARG A 31 6.35 0.24 24.27
C ARG A 31 6.85 -0.57 25.46
N SER A 32 7.36 -1.77 25.23
CA SER A 32 7.86 -2.68 26.27
C SER A 32 9.33 -2.46 26.64
N SER A 33 10.05 -1.64 25.89
CA SER A 33 11.45 -1.29 26.19
C SER A 33 11.57 -0.67 27.58
N PRO A 34 12.66 -0.96 28.33
CA PRO A 34 12.96 -0.29 29.58
C PRO A 34 12.96 1.23 29.39
N ARG A 35 12.28 1.95 30.30
CA ARG A 35 12.22 3.40 30.22
C ARG A 35 13.62 3.98 30.47
N PRO A 36 14.09 4.93 29.66
CA PRO A 36 15.42 5.49 29.82
C PRO A 36 15.49 6.34 31.09
N ASP A 37 16.55 6.19 31.89
CA ASP A 37 16.81 7.05 33.06
C ASP A 37 16.88 8.54 32.66
N LYS A 38 17.38 8.79 31.45
CA LYS A 38 17.43 10.12 30.82
C LYS A 38 16.86 10.05 29.40
N PRO A 39 15.59 10.44 29.19
CA PRO A 39 14.99 10.52 27.86
C PRO A 39 15.83 11.36 26.90
N LEU A 40 16.15 10.82 25.72
CA LEU A 40 16.79 11.55 24.64
C LEU A 40 15.83 12.61 24.08
N LYS A 41 16.39 13.77 23.72
CA LYS A 41 15.71 14.76 22.88
C LYS A 41 16.16 14.54 21.44
N VAL A 42 15.25 14.18 20.55
CA VAL A 42 15.58 13.81 19.16
C VAL A 42 14.89 14.76 18.22
N VAL A 43 15.66 15.57 17.49
CA VAL A 43 15.13 16.48 16.48
C VAL A 43 14.89 15.73 15.18
N ILE A 44 13.69 15.87 14.60
CA ILE A 44 13.25 15.20 13.39
C ILE A 44 12.79 16.28 12.41
N ALA A 45 13.34 16.28 11.19
CA ALA A 45 12.98 17.22 10.13
C ALA A 45 11.99 16.58 9.15
N GLY A 46 10.78 17.12 9.07
CA GLY A 46 9.67 16.73 8.19
C GLY A 46 8.61 15.87 8.87
N ALA A 47 7.37 16.36 8.95
CA ALA A 47 6.20 15.65 9.48
C ALA A 47 5.40 14.92 8.38
N GLY A 48 6.10 14.29 7.43
CA GLY A 48 5.52 13.23 6.59
C GLY A 48 5.32 11.93 7.38
N LEU A 49 4.71 10.91 6.76
CA LEU A 49 4.46 9.61 7.43
C LEU A 49 5.72 9.00 8.07
N ALA A 50 6.90 9.15 7.46
CA ALA A 50 8.16 8.68 8.02
C ALA A 50 8.55 9.40 9.32
N GLY A 51 8.50 10.74 9.34
CA GLY A 51 8.82 11.53 10.53
C GLY A 51 7.78 11.37 11.64
N LEU A 52 6.49 11.32 11.27
CA LEU A 52 5.39 11.02 12.18
C LEU A 52 5.55 9.65 12.84
N SER A 53 5.86 8.60 12.05
CA SER A 53 6.12 7.26 12.56
C SER A 53 7.37 7.21 13.46
N THR A 54 8.45 7.88 13.06
CA THR A 54 9.68 7.99 13.85
C THR A 54 9.40 8.63 15.21
N ALA A 55 8.70 9.77 15.23
CA ALA A 55 8.33 10.46 16.46
C ALA A 55 7.41 9.61 17.34
N LYS A 56 6.40 8.96 16.74
CA LYS A 56 5.47 8.07 17.45
C LYS A 56 6.21 6.95 18.19
N TYR A 57 7.12 6.25 17.52
CA TYR A 57 7.82 5.12 18.14
C TYR A 57 8.94 5.55 19.11
N LEU A 58 9.58 6.71 18.91
CA LEU A 58 10.46 7.30 19.91
C LEU A 58 9.69 7.70 21.19
N ALA A 59 8.49 8.26 21.03
CA ALA A 59 7.61 8.56 22.16
C ALA A 59 7.15 7.28 22.88
N ASP A 60 6.77 6.23 22.14
CA ASP A 60 6.45 4.91 22.70
C ASP A 60 7.59 4.34 23.56
N ALA A 61 8.85 4.56 23.14
CA ALA A 61 10.07 4.17 23.87
C ALA A 61 10.42 5.09 25.06
N GLY A 62 9.67 6.16 25.29
CA GLY A 62 9.87 7.08 26.41
C GLY A 62 10.91 8.17 26.15
N HIS A 63 11.24 8.43 24.88
CA HIS A 63 12.05 9.59 24.47
C HIS A 63 11.17 10.80 24.17
N LYS A 64 11.81 11.97 23.98
CA LYS A 64 11.16 13.25 23.67
C LYS A 64 11.48 13.69 22.25
N PRO A 65 10.72 13.22 21.24
CA PRO A 65 10.90 13.66 19.86
C PRO A 65 10.49 15.14 19.72
N ILE A 66 11.22 15.89 18.89
CA ILE A 66 10.91 17.26 18.47
C ILE A 66 10.77 17.21 16.94
N LEU A 67 9.54 17.11 16.46
CA LEU A 67 9.19 16.99 15.05
C LEU A 67 8.92 18.37 14.47
N LEU A 68 9.73 18.78 13.50
CA LEU A 68 9.66 20.09 12.84
C LEU A 68 9.19 19.89 11.39
N GLU A 69 8.11 20.53 11.00
CA GLU A 69 7.60 20.53 9.62
C GLU A 69 7.72 21.92 9.03
N ALA A 70 8.26 21.96 7.80
CA ALA A 70 8.52 23.22 7.12
C ALA A 70 7.24 23.97 6.75
N ARG A 71 6.14 23.26 6.46
CA ARG A 71 4.87 23.83 5.98
C ARG A 71 3.85 23.98 7.10
N ASP A 72 2.77 24.68 6.80
CA ASP A 72 1.59 24.79 7.67
C ASP A 72 0.63 23.60 7.52
N VAL A 73 1.12 22.43 7.12
CA VAL A 73 0.31 21.22 6.89
C VAL A 73 1.10 19.95 7.16
N LEU A 74 0.46 18.97 7.79
CA LEU A 74 1.04 17.66 8.09
C LEU A 74 0.98 16.72 6.87
N GLY A 75 1.79 15.65 6.91
CA GLY A 75 1.60 14.49 6.04
C GLY A 75 2.53 14.42 4.83
N GLY A 76 3.23 15.50 4.47
CA GLY A 76 4.19 15.44 3.36
C GLY A 76 3.47 15.17 2.03
N LYS A 77 3.71 13.98 1.45
CA LYS A 77 3.06 13.52 0.21
C LYS A 77 1.59 13.09 0.39
N VAL A 78 1.12 12.89 1.63
CA VAL A 78 -0.31 12.65 1.93
C VAL A 78 -1.04 13.92 2.38
N ALA A 79 -0.41 15.11 2.28
CA ALA A 79 -1.04 16.35 2.71
C ALA A 79 -2.29 16.66 1.88
N ALA A 80 -3.22 17.37 2.49
CA ALA A 80 -4.43 17.89 1.87
C ALA A 80 -4.74 19.29 2.41
N TRP A 81 -5.46 20.08 1.64
CA TRP A 81 -5.87 21.43 1.99
C TRP A 81 -7.35 21.61 1.68
N GLN A 82 -7.98 22.52 2.40
CA GLN A 82 -9.35 22.94 2.16
C GLN A 82 -9.34 24.23 1.35
N ASP A 83 -10.18 24.33 0.32
CA ASP A 83 -10.38 25.58 -0.44
C ASP A 83 -11.40 26.51 0.24
N ASP A 84 -11.65 27.67 -0.38
CA ASP A 84 -12.57 28.68 0.14
C ASP A 84 -14.05 28.19 0.18
N ASP A 85 -14.39 27.18 -0.63
CA ASP A 85 -15.73 26.57 -0.67
C ASP A 85 -15.92 25.49 0.40
N GLY A 86 -14.83 25.08 1.05
CA GLY A 86 -14.83 24.06 2.09
C GLY A 86 -14.54 22.64 1.56
N ASP A 87 -14.18 22.49 0.29
CA ASP A 87 -13.85 21.21 -0.32
C ASP A 87 -12.35 20.87 -0.13
N TRP A 88 -12.06 19.59 0.06
CA TRP A 88 -10.70 19.11 0.26
C TRP A 88 -10.06 18.68 -1.06
N TYR A 89 -8.84 19.15 -1.29
CA TYR A 89 -7.97 18.65 -2.37
C TYR A 89 -6.68 18.06 -1.78
N GLU A 90 -6.30 16.89 -2.30
CA GLU A 90 -5.17 16.12 -1.79
C GLU A 90 -3.94 16.22 -2.69
N THR A 91 -2.76 15.98 -2.13
CA THR A 91 -1.51 15.89 -2.89
C THR A 91 -1.52 14.74 -3.91
N GLY A 92 -2.27 13.68 -3.65
CA GLY A 92 -2.43 12.54 -4.55
C GLY A 92 -3.44 11.53 -4.03
N LEU A 93 -3.88 10.64 -4.91
CA LEU A 93 -4.82 9.58 -4.56
C LEU A 93 -4.08 8.42 -3.89
N HIS A 94 -4.36 8.18 -2.61
CA HIS A 94 -3.68 7.16 -1.81
C HIS A 94 -4.56 5.93 -1.57
N ILE A 95 -4.03 4.75 -1.84
CA ILE A 95 -4.70 3.46 -1.59
C ILE A 95 -3.96 2.70 -0.48
N PHE A 96 -4.73 2.20 0.48
CA PHE A 96 -4.21 1.34 1.54
C PHE A 96 -4.45 -0.13 1.18
N PHE A 97 -3.41 -0.96 1.27
CA PHE A 97 -3.49 -2.39 0.99
C PHE A 97 -3.55 -3.21 2.27
N GLY A 98 -4.14 -4.42 2.18
CA GLY A 98 -4.08 -5.41 3.25
C GLY A 98 -2.64 -5.77 3.63
N ALA A 99 -1.77 -5.93 2.62
CA ALA A 99 -0.36 -6.31 2.79
C ALA A 99 0.56 -5.18 3.30
N TYR A 100 0.02 -4.18 4.02
CA TYR A 100 0.77 -3.09 4.65
C TYR A 100 0.81 -3.28 6.17
N PRO A 101 1.53 -4.28 6.69
CA PRO A 101 1.43 -4.70 8.09
C PRO A 101 1.77 -3.58 9.08
N ASN A 102 2.78 -2.74 8.79
CA ASN A 102 3.14 -1.61 9.64
C ASN A 102 2.03 -0.55 9.70
N VAL A 103 1.33 -0.30 8.60
CA VAL A 103 0.23 0.65 8.56
C VAL A 103 -0.99 0.08 9.28
N GLN A 104 -1.31 -1.20 9.08
CA GLN A 104 -2.39 -1.87 9.81
C GLN A 104 -2.14 -1.83 11.34
N ASN A 105 -0.91 -2.10 11.77
CA ASN A 105 -0.52 -1.98 13.17
C ASN A 105 -0.62 -0.54 13.70
N LEU A 106 -0.13 0.46 12.95
CA LEU A 106 -0.23 1.87 13.35
C LEU A 106 -1.69 2.32 13.55
N PHE A 107 -2.59 1.93 12.65
CA PHE A 107 -4.02 2.21 12.78
C PHE A 107 -4.63 1.51 13.99
N GLY A 108 -4.22 0.27 14.27
CA GLY A 108 -4.63 -0.47 15.47
C GLY A 108 -4.15 0.15 16.77
N GLU A 109 -2.89 0.57 16.82
CA GLU A 109 -2.27 1.21 17.97
C GLU A 109 -2.92 2.54 18.34
N LEU A 110 -3.39 3.30 17.35
CA LEU A 110 -4.09 4.57 17.53
C LEU A 110 -5.61 4.41 17.68
N GLY A 111 -6.14 3.18 17.55
CA GLY A 111 -7.58 2.91 17.65
C GLY A 111 -8.41 3.53 16.53
N ILE A 112 -7.86 3.63 15.31
CA ILE A 112 -8.50 4.30 14.14
C ILE A 112 -8.74 3.36 12.96
N ASN A 113 -8.80 2.05 13.19
CA ASN A 113 -8.97 1.04 12.13
C ASN A 113 -10.24 1.23 11.29
N ASP A 114 -11.30 1.77 11.91
CA ASP A 114 -12.59 2.08 11.30
C ASP A 114 -12.51 3.17 10.21
N ARG A 115 -11.43 3.97 10.22
CA ARG A 115 -11.18 5.00 9.20
C ARG A 115 -10.74 4.44 7.85
N LEU A 116 -10.45 3.14 7.75
CA LEU A 116 -10.11 2.49 6.49
C LEU A 116 -11.36 1.86 5.84
N GLN A 117 -11.90 2.56 4.86
CA GLN A 117 -13.05 2.14 4.05
C GLN A 117 -12.65 1.07 3.02
N ARG A 118 -12.79 -0.19 3.42
CA ARG A 118 -12.43 -1.35 2.59
C ARG A 118 -13.39 -1.50 1.42
N LYS A 119 -12.85 -1.75 0.23
CA LYS A 119 -13.63 -1.97 -0.98
C LYS A 119 -13.68 -3.45 -1.33
N GLU A 120 -14.48 -3.76 -2.35
CA GLU A 120 -14.58 -5.11 -2.92
C GLU A 120 -13.19 -5.62 -3.29
N HIS A 121 -12.94 -6.92 -3.12
CA HIS A 121 -11.66 -7.51 -3.51
C HIS A 121 -11.63 -7.71 -5.03
N SER A 122 -11.40 -6.62 -5.75
CA SER A 122 -11.47 -6.58 -7.21
C SER A 122 -10.54 -5.51 -7.78
N MET A 123 -10.07 -5.74 -9.00
CA MET A 123 -9.32 -4.74 -9.77
C MET A 123 -10.09 -4.44 -11.07
N ILE A 124 -10.52 -3.20 -11.25
CA ILE A 124 -11.35 -2.75 -12.38
C ILE A 124 -10.47 -1.95 -13.33
N PHE A 125 -10.51 -2.29 -14.61
CA PHE A 125 -9.75 -1.67 -15.70
C PHE A 125 -10.71 -1.11 -16.74
N ALA A 126 -10.47 0.11 -17.19
CA ALA A 126 -11.19 0.67 -18.33
C ALA A 126 -10.74 -0.04 -19.62
N MET A 127 -11.65 -0.17 -20.60
CA MET A 127 -11.37 -0.77 -21.90
C MET A 127 -11.14 0.31 -22.96
N PRO A 128 -9.88 0.65 -23.34
CA PRO A 128 -9.62 1.75 -24.27
C PRO A 128 -10.23 1.54 -25.65
N ASN A 129 -10.36 0.28 -26.07
CA ASN A 129 -10.99 -0.13 -27.32
C ASN A 129 -12.53 -0.10 -27.28
N LYS A 130 -13.15 0.10 -26.12
CA LYS A 130 -14.60 0.14 -25.92
C LYS A 130 -14.98 1.23 -24.91
N PRO A 131 -15.10 2.49 -25.35
CA PRO A 131 -15.38 3.62 -24.46
C PRO A 131 -16.63 3.39 -23.59
N GLY A 132 -16.48 3.57 -22.28
CA GLY A 132 -17.55 3.35 -21.30
C GLY A 132 -17.67 1.91 -20.78
N GLU A 133 -16.93 0.96 -21.35
CA GLU A 133 -16.85 -0.42 -20.84
C GLU A 133 -15.65 -0.61 -19.89
N PHE A 134 -15.82 -1.55 -18.96
CA PHE A 134 -14.83 -1.89 -17.94
C PHE A 134 -14.71 -3.41 -17.83
N SER A 135 -13.48 -3.88 -17.65
CA SER A 135 -13.18 -5.26 -17.31
C SER A 135 -12.68 -5.36 -15.88
N ARG A 136 -12.79 -6.54 -15.26
CA ARG A 136 -12.40 -6.73 -13.86
C ARG A 136 -11.75 -8.07 -13.56
N PHE A 137 -10.84 -8.07 -12.60
CA PHE A 137 -10.33 -9.26 -11.93
C PHE A 137 -10.97 -9.36 -10.56
N ASP A 138 -11.77 -10.41 -10.36
CA ASP A 138 -12.49 -10.67 -9.11
C ASP A 138 -11.74 -11.70 -8.28
N PHE A 139 -11.35 -11.35 -7.06
CA PHE A 139 -10.65 -12.27 -6.17
C PHE A 139 -11.70 -12.93 -5.27
N LEU A 140 -11.93 -14.24 -5.45
CA LEU A 140 -12.92 -14.95 -4.65
C LEU A 140 -12.46 -15.11 -3.20
N ASP A 141 -13.26 -14.58 -2.27
CA ASP A 141 -13.01 -14.69 -0.83
C ASP A 141 -13.01 -16.15 -0.32
N ILE A 142 -13.60 -17.10 -1.03
CA ILE A 142 -13.55 -18.52 -0.61
C ILE A 142 -12.19 -19.18 -0.89
N LEU A 143 -11.40 -18.61 -1.81
CA LEU A 143 -10.11 -19.15 -2.22
C LEU A 143 -8.97 -18.48 -1.43
N PRO A 144 -7.95 -19.23 -0.97
CA PRO A 144 -6.75 -18.64 -0.38
C PRO A 144 -5.87 -17.98 -1.46
N ALA A 145 -4.91 -17.15 -1.05
CA ALA A 145 -3.84 -16.75 -1.95
C ALA A 145 -2.87 -17.93 -2.18
N PRO A 146 -2.31 -18.11 -3.39
CA PRO A 146 -2.52 -17.31 -4.61
C PRO A 146 -3.70 -17.79 -5.49
N LEU A 147 -4.47 -18.80 -5.05
CA LEU A 147 -5.55 -19.41 -5.85
C LEU A 147 -6.66 -18.42 -6.22
N ASN A 148 -6.98 -17.47 -5.36
CA ASN A 148 -7.92 -16.39 -5.63
C ASN A 148 -7.50 -15.52 -6.83
N GLY A 149 -6.21 -15.16 -6.94
CA GLY A 149 -5.66 -14.40 -8.05
C GLY A 149 -5.57 -15.20 -9.35
N ILE A 150 -5.18 -16.48 -9.26
CA ILE A 150 -5.20 -17.39 -10.41
C ILE A 150 -6.62 -17.50 -10.97
N TRP A 151 -7.61 -17.68 -10.09
CA TRP A 151 -9.01 -17.72 -10.49
C TRP A 151 -9.46 -16.41 -11.15
N ALA A 152 -9.06 -15.26 -10.60
CA ALA A 152 -9.40 -13.94 -11.15
C ALA A 152 -8.91 -13.79 -12.61
N ILE A 153 -7.67 -14.20 -12.88
CA ILE A 153 -7.08 -14.21 -14.23
C ILE A 153 -7.79 -15.18 -15.15
N LEU A 154 -8.12 -16.39 -14.67
CA LEU A 154 -8.82 -17.40 -15.47
C LEU A 154 -10.22 -16.94 -15.85
N LYS A 155 -10.96 -16.31 -14.93
CA LYS A 155 -12.34 -15.83 -15.14
C LYS A 155 -12.42 -14.65 -16.13
N ASN A 156 -11.42 -13.76 -16.14
CA ASN A 156 -11.42 -12.59 -17.02
C ASN A 156 -11.16 -12.98 -18.48
N ASN A 157 -12.07 -12.68 -19.42
CA ASN A 157 -11.94 -13.07 -20.82
C ASN A 157 -11.77 -11.90 -21.80
N GLU A 158 -11.71 -10.67 -21.30
CA GLU A 158 -11.66 -9.47 -22.14
C GLU A 158 -10.26 -8.86 -22.22
N MET A 159 -9.47 -8.96 -21.15
CA MET A 159 -8.11 -8.40 -21.13
C MET A 159 -7.08 -9.37 -21.69
N LEU A 160 -7.19 -10.66 -21.38
CA LEU A 160 -6.20 -11.69 -21.75
C LEU A 160 -6.83 -12.85 -22.50
N THR A 161 -6.24 -13.21 -23.63
CA THR A 161 -6.57 -14.45 -24.36
C THR A 161 -6.00 -15.68 -23.66
N TRP A 162 -6.55 -16.86 -23.94
CA TRP A 162 -6.05 -18.12 -23.36
C TRP A 162 -4.56 -18.38 -23.56
N PRO A 163 -3.98 -18.21 -24.77
CA PRO A 163 -2.53 -18.36 -24.96
C PRO A 163 -1.71 -17.36 -24.14
N GLU A 164 -2.19 -16.13 -24.00
CA GLU A 164 -1.54 -15.11 -23.17
C GLU A 164 -1.57 -15.48 -21.69
N LYS A 165 -2.70 -15.99 -21.17
CA LYS A 165 -2.82 -16.46 -19.78
C LYS A 165 -1.82 -17.58 -19.48
N VAL A 166 -1.67 -18.56 -20.38
CA VAL A 166 -0.73 -19.68 -20.21
C VAL A 166 0.71 -19.18 -20.19
N LYS A 167 1.11 -18.35 -21.17
CA LYS A 167 2.47 -17.80 -21.21
C LYS A 167 2.77 -16.89 -20.02
N PHE A 168 1.78 -16.10 -19.57
CA PHE A 168 1.92 -15.26 -18.40
C PHE A 168 2.12 -16.09 -17.12
N ALA A 169 1.32 -17.13 -16.92
CA ALA A 169 1.48 -18.04 -15.78
C ALA A 169 2.85 -18.71 -15.75
N ILE A 170 3.34 -19.19 -16.91
CA ILE A 170 4.68 -19.78 -17.05
C ILE A 170 5.77 -18.73 -16.74
N GLY A 171 5.64 -17.52 -17.30
CA GLY A 171 6.64 -16.46 -17.14
C GLY A 171 6.80 -15.96 -15.70
N LEU A 172 5.70 -15.95 -14.93
CA LEU A 172 5.70 -15.58 -13.50
C LEU A 172 6.18 -16.71 -12.57
N LEU A 173 6.22 -17.97 -13.01
CA LEU A 173 6.55 -19.10 -12.14
C LEU A 173 7.90 -18.93 -11.40
N PRO A 174 9.00 -18.46 -12.04
CA PRO A 174 10.26 -18.24 -11.34
C PRO A 174 10.17 -17.16 -10.26
N ALA A 175 9.32 -16.15 -10.44
CA ALA A 175 9.08 -15.11 -9.45
C ALA A 175 8.23 -15.58 -8.27
N MET A 176 7.30 -16.52 -8.49
CA MET A 176 6.48 -17.08 -7.40
C MET A 176 7.27 -18.04 -6.51
N ILE A 177 8.22 -18.77 -7.09
CA ILE A 177 9.07 -19.74 -6.37
C ILE A 177 10.32 -19.05 -5.82
N GLY A 178 10.79 -18.01 -6.50
CA GLY A 178 11.95 -17.23 -6.10
C GLY A 178 11.68 -16.43 -4.82
N GLY A 179 12.44 -16.72 -3.77
CA GLY A 179 12.41 -15.94 -2.54
C GLY A 179 12.97 -14.51 -2.71
N GLN A 180 13.16 -13.82 -1.60
CA GLN A 180 13.60 -12.42 -1.57
C GLN A 180 14.88 -12.15 -2.39
N ALA A 181 15.87 -13.05 -2.33
CA ALA A 181 17.10 -12.93 -3.11
C ALA A 181 16.87 -12.95 -4.64
N TYR A 182 15.87 -13.70 -5.12
CA TYR A 182 15.50 -13.68 -6.53
C TYR A 182 14.92 -12.32 -6.93
N VAL A 183 14.02 -11.78 -6.11
CA VAL A 183 13.38 -10.47 -6.33
C VAL A 183 14.43 -9.36 -6.42
N GLU A 184 15.37 -9.33 -5.48
CA GLU A 184 16.48 -8.36 -5.46
C GLU A 184 17.38 -8.48 -6.69
N ALA A 185 17.65 -9.69 -7.17
CA ALA A 185 18.44 -9.91 -8.37
C ALA A 185 17.76 -9.39 -9.66
N GLN A 186 16.47 -9.02 -9.63
CA GLN A 186 15.78 -8.47 -10.80
C GLN A 186 15.82 -6.95 -10.89
N ASP A 187 16.45 -6.25 -9.95
CA ASP A 187 16.47 -4.77 -9.93
C ASP A 187 17.20 -4.15 -11.14
N GLY A 188 18.14 -4.89 -11.74
CA GLY A 188 18.86 -4.46 -12.94
C GLY A 188 18.06 -4.56 -14.25
N LEU A 189 16.81 -5.06 -14.22
CA LEU A 189 15.97 -5.21 -15.41
C LEU A 189 14.73 -4.32 -15.33
N THR A 190 14.37 -3.71 -16.45
CA THR A 190 13.07 -3.04 -16.58
C THR A 190 11.93 -4.08 -16.57
N VAL A 191 10.71 -3.66 -16.23
CA VAL A 191 9.53 -4.54 -16.31
C VAL A 191 9.38 -5.11 -17.72
N LYS A 192 9.54 -4.28 -18.75
CA LYS A 192 9.44 -4.68 -20.16
C LYS A 192 10.49 -5.72 -20.53
N ASP A 193 11.74 -5.51 -20.15
CA ASP A 193 12.84 -6.43 -20.49
C ASP A 193 12.70 -7.77 -19.76
N TRP A 194 12.30 -7.72 -18.49
CA TRP A 194 12.04 -8.95 -17.73
C TRP A 194 10.88 -9.74 -18.31
N MET A 195 9.76 -9.09 -18.65
CA MET A 195 8.59 -9.77 -19.25
C MET A 195 8.98 -10.50 -20.54
N ARG A 196 9.75 -9.83 -21.42
CA ARG A 196 10.27 -10.43 -22.66
C ARG A 196 11.20 -11.60 -22.39
N LYS A 197 12.13 -11.44 -21.44
CA LYS A 197 13.06 -12.51 -21.02
C LYS A 197 12.31 -13.76 -20.54
N GLN A 198 11.18 -13.57 -19.85
CA GLN A 198 10.33 -14.64 -19.35
C GLN A 198 9.34 -15.20 -20.39
N GLY A 199 9.36 -14.71 -21.63
CA GLY A 199 8.46 -15.15 -22.69
C GLY A 199 7.01 -14.68 -22.53
N VAL A 200 6.76 -13.68 -21.68
CA VAL A 200 5.44 -13.06 -21.52
C VAL A 200 5.15 -12.21 -22.77
N PRO A 201 3.96 -12.34 -23.39
CA PRO A 201 3.64 -11.58 -24.60
C PRO A 201 3.64 -10.06 -24.35
N ASP A 202 4.20 -9.28 -25.30
CA ASP A 202 4.29 -7.81 -25.23
C ASP A 202 2.91 -7.14 -24.99
N ARG A 203 1.82 -7.75 -25.47
CA ARG A 203 0.45 -7.26 -25.23
C ARG A 203 0.07 -7.33 -23.75
N VAL A 204 0.49 -8.36 -23.00
CA VAL A 204 0.24 -8.44 -21.54
C VAL A 204 0.96 -7.30 -20.82
N THR A 205 2.20 -7.00 -21.23
CA THR A 205 2.95 -5.86 -20.70
C THR A 205 2.21 -4.54 -20.96
N THR A 206 1.64 -4.38 -22.15
CA THR A 206 0.95 -3.15 -22.57
C THR A 206 -0.41 -2.99 -21.88
N GLU A 207 -1.23 -4.04 -21.85
CA GLU A 207 -2.60 -4.01 -21.31
C GLU A 207 -2.62 -3.96 -19.78
N VAL A 208 -1.73 -4.68 -19.10
CA VAL A 208 -1.75 -4.85 -17.63
C VAL A 208 -0.63 -4.06 -16.95
N PHE A 209 0.60 -4.21 -17.42
CA PHE A 209 1.76 -3.70 -16.69
C PHE A 209 2.05 -2.22 -16.91
N ILE A 210 1.51 -1.58 -17.96
CA ILE A 210 1.50 -0.12 -18.05
C ILE A 210 0.68 0.48 -16.90
N ALA A 211 -0.52 -0.04 -16.67
CA ALA A 211 -1.38 0.43 -15.58
C ALA A 211 -0.73 0.19 -14.22
N MET A 212 -0.19 -1.01 -13.98
CA MET A 212 0.49 -1.33 -12.72
C MET A 212 1.74 -0.48 -12.48
N SER A 213 2.56 -0.24 -13.51
CA SER A 213 3.79 0.55 -13.38
C SER A 213 3.48 2.01 -13.04
N LYS A 214 2.49 2.59 -13.72
CA LYS A 214 2.04 3.96 -13.46
C LYS A 214 1.38 4.10 -12.09
N ALA A 215 0.64 3.10 -11.64
CA ALA A 215 0.01 3.11 -10.31
C ALA A 215 1.05 3.08 -9.18
N LEU A 216 2.17 2.36 -9.36
CA LEU A 216 3.17 2.19 -8.31
C LEU A 216 4.21 3.32 -8.25
N ASN A 217 4.65 3.82 -9.42
CA ASN A 217 5.76 4.77 -9.47
C ASN A 217 5.61 5.86 -10.55
N PHE A 218 4.41 6.01 -11.12
CA PHE A 218 4.08 7.06 -12.11
C PHE A 218 4.89 7.04 -13.42
N ILE A 219 5.60 5.95 -13.70
CA ILE A 219 6.43 5.76 -14.91
C ILE A 219 6.02 4.50 -15.70
N ASN A 220 6.47 4.41 -16.95
CA ASN A 220 6.14 3.30 -17.83
C ASN A 220 6.99 2.04 -17.53
N PRO A 221 6.57 0.83 -17.99
CA PRO A 221 7.27 -0.42 -17.72
C PRO A 221 8.64 -0.55 -18.40
N ASP A 222 8.96 0.29 -19.38
CA ASP A 222 10.29 0.40 -19.98
C ASP A 222 11.27 1.25 -19.16
N GLU A 223 10.80 1.90 -18.10
CA GLU A 223 11.63 2.68 -17.17
C GLU A 223 11.62 2.07 -15.75
N LEU A 224 10.53 1.41 -15.35
CA LEU A 224 10.37 0.85 -14.02
C LEU A 224 11.21 -0.41 -13.81
N SER A 225 11.91 -0.50 -12.68
CA SER A 225 12.59 -1.73 -12.22
C SER A 225 11.58 -2.86 -11.96
N MET A 226 11.89 -4.07 -12.43
CA MET A 226 11.05 -5.25 -12.19
C MET A 226 10.96 -5.61 -10.70
N GLN A 227 11.97 -5.25 -9.90
CA GLN A 227 11.93 -5.46 -8.45
C GLN A 227 10.68 -4.83 -7.82
N CYS A 228 10.28 -3.64 -8.28
CA CYS A 228 9.08 -2.94 -7.80
C CYS A 228 7.80 -3.78 -8.02
N ILE A 229 7.61 -4.32 -9.22
CA ILE A 229 6.46 -5.17 -9.55
C ILE A 229 6.48 -6.48 -8.75
N LEU A 230 7.65 -7.10 -8.62
CA LEU A 230 7.78 -8.37 -7.90
C LEU A 230 7.50 -8.23 -6.41
N ILE A 231 7.91 -7.13 -5.77
CA ILE A 231 7.55 -6.85 -4.38
C ILE A 231 6.02 -6.76 -4.22
N ALA A 232 5.34 -6.04 -5.13
CA ALA A 232 3.89 -5.91 -5.09
C ALA A 232 3.18 -7.26 -5.32
N LEU A 233 3.59 -8.02 -6.34
CA LEU A 233 3.02 -9.34 -6.65
C LEU A 233 3.27 -10.33 -5.51
N ASN A 234 4.48 -10.40 -4.96
CA ASN A 234 4.81 -11.32 -3.87
C ASN A 234 3.89 -11.10 -2.67
N ARG A 235 3.64 -9.83 -2.31
CA ARG A 235 2.68 -9.49 -1.24
C ARG A 235 1.25 -9.94 -1.55
N PHE A 236 0.81 -9.80 -2.80
CA PHE A 236 -0.54 -10.23 -3.22
C PHE A 236 -0.70 -11.75 -3.29
N LEU A 237 0.39 -12.48 -3.47
CA LEU A 237 0.40 -13.95 -3.55
C LEU A 237 0.54 -14.61 -2.17
N GLN A 238 1.12 -13.91 -1.19
CA GLN A 238 1.34 -14.45 0.16
C GLN A 238 0.12 -14.29 1.08
N GLU A 239 -0.62 -13.19 0.95
CA GLU A 239 -1.72 -12.88 1.86
C GLU A 239 -3.05 -12.90 1.13
N LYS A 240 -4.02 -13.67 1.64
CA LYS A 240 -5.37 -13.81 1.06
C LYS A 240 -6.00 -12.46 0.71
N HIS A 241 -5.92 -11.50 1.63
CA HIS A 241 -6.47 -10.14 1.45
C HIS A 241 -5.38 -9.09 1.19
N GLY A 242 -4.18 -9.51 0.80
CA GLY A 242 -3.02 -8.62 0.63
C GLY A 242 -3.25 -7.54 -0.42
N SER A 243 -3.92 -7.90 -1.53
CA SER A 243 -4.31 -6.98 -2.62
C SER A 243 -5.64 -6.26 -2.39
N LYS A 244 -6.33 -6.49 -1.26
CA LYS A 244 -7.59 -5.81 -0.97
C LYS A 244 -7.32 -4.34 -0.63
N MET A 245 -8.07 -3.45 -1.28
CA MET A 245 -7.87 -2.01 -1.23
C MET A 245 -8.78 -1.32 -0.22
N ALA A 246 -8.31 -0.21 0.34
CA ALA A 246 -9.07 0.68 1.20
C ALA A 246 -8.77 2.14 0.87
N PHE A 247 -9.76 3.00 1.09
CA PHE A 247 -9.61 4.46 1.12
C PHE A 247 -9.65 4.93 2.57
N LEU A 248 -9.04 6.09 2.84
CA LEU A 248 -9.23 6.78 4.12
C LEU A 248 -10.60 7.47 4.10
N ASP A 249 -11.29 7.50 5.24
CA ASP A 249 -12.63 8.08 5.40
C ASP A 249 -12.71 9.61 5.34
N GLY A 250 -11.62 10.27 4.94
CA GLY A 250 -11.51 11.72 4.79
C GLY A 250 -10.05 12.16 4.63
N ASN A 251 -9.79 13.47 4.77
CA ASN A 251 -8.49 14.06 4.51
C ASN A 251 -7.38 13.47 5.42
N PRO A 252 -6.20 13.10 4.90
CA PRO A 252 -5.15 12.49 5.72
C PRO A 252 -4.57 13.35 6.84
N PRO A 253 -4.45 14.70 6.74
CA PRO A 253 -3.99 15.53 7.86
C PRO A 253 -4.82 15.32 9.13
N GLU A 254 -6.15 15.37 9.04
CA GLU A 254 -7.04 15.21 10.20
C GLU A 254 -7.31 13.74 10.54
N ARG A 255 -7.50 12.90 9.51
CA ARG A 255 -7.95 11.52 9.70
C ARG A 255 -6.83 10.55 10.04
N LEU A 256 -5.57 10.88 9.72
CA LEU A 256 -4.41 10.02 9.99
C LEU A 256 -3.30 10.75 10.74
N CYS A 257 -2.87 11.93 10.29
CA CYS A 257 -1.70 12.60 10.85
C CYS A 257 -1.98 13.14 12.26
N LEU A 258 -3.13 13.77 12.47
CA LEU A 258 -3.50 14.36 13.76
C LEU A 258 -3.59 13.33 14.90
N PRO A 259 -4.18 12.12 14.73
CA PRO A 259 -4.07 11.05 15.73
C PRO A 259 -2.62 10.73 16.15
N ILE A 260 -1.68 10.70 15.19
CA ILE A 260 -0.27 10.45 15.47
C ILE A 260 0.33 11.62 16.28
N VAL A 261 0.04 12.86 15.89
CA VAL A 261 0.48 14.07 16.60
C VAL A 261 -0.04 14.08 18.05
N ASN A 262 -1.32 13.80 18.25
CA ASN A 262 -1.94 13.75 19.58
C ASN A 262 -1.26 12.69 20.46
N HIS A 263 -0.94 11.53 19.90
CA HIS A 263 -0.22 10.48 20.61
C HIS A 263 1.19 10.93 21.01
N ILE A 264 1.95 11.52 20.09
CA ILE A 264 3.30 12.07 20.36
C ILE A 264 3.24 13.10 21.50
N GLN A 265 2.29 14.05 21.43
CA GLN A 265 2.15 15.11 22.41
C GLN A 265 1.70 14.60 23.79
N SER A 266 0.82 13.60 23.83
CA SER A 266 0.38 12.97 25.11
C SER A 266 1.53 12.30 25.87
N LEU A 267 2.60 11.93 25.17
CA LEU A 267 3.81 11.31 25.73
C LEU A 267 4.95 12.32 25.91
N GLY A 268 4.68 13.62 25.74
CA GLY A 268 5.62 14.71 25.99
C GLY A 268 6.59 14.99 24.84
N GLY A 269 6.31 14.48 23.64
CA GLY A 269 6.96 14.93 22.41
C GLY A 269 6.39 16.27 21.90
N GLU A 270 7.12 16.92 21.01
CA GLU A 270 6.75 18.20 20.42
C GLU A 270 6.58 18.06 18.91
N VAL A 271 5.54 18.69 18.36
CA VAL A 271 5.31 18.80 16.92
C VAL A 271 5.09 20.27 16.59
N ARG A 272 5.89 20.83 15.68
CA ARG A 272 5.84 22.23 15.28
C ARG A 272 5.79 22.36 13.77
N LEU A 273 4.78 23.09 13.28
CA LEU A 273 4.68 23.49 11.88
C LEU A 273 5.48 24.77 11.65
N ASN A 274 5.71 25.13 10.38
CA ASN A 274 6.45 26.33 9.99
C ASN A 274 7.85 26.43 10.65
N SER A 275 8.56 25.30 10.75
CA SER A 275 9.84 25.16 11.47
C SER A 275 10.92 24.45 10.66
#